data_AF-A0A6G3QBG3-F1
#
_entry.id   AF-A0A6G3QBG3-F1
#
_cell.length_a   1.000
_cell.length_b   1.000
_cell.length_c   1.000
_cell.angle_alpha   90.00
_cell.angle_beta   90.00
_cell.angle_gamma   90.00
#
_symmetry.space_group_name_H-M   'P 1'
#
loop_
_entity.id
_entity.type
_entity.pdbx_description
1 polymer ?
#
loop_
_entity_poly.entity_id
_entity_poly.type
_entity_poly.pdbx_seq_one_letter_code
_entity_poly.pdbx_strand_id
1 'polypeptide(L)' 'MDDYSHLDLDEIDFDMEPMADRLALLTLEEAHDLRQLLLAVAEERGPESAKADRWAREIAARVPSEDWNSPAAA' A
#
# COMPACT_ATOMS: atom_id res chain seq x y z
N MET A 1 -9.75 -31.40 -6.01
CA MET A 1 -9.47 -30.38 -4.98
C MET A 1 -7.96 -30.30 -4.83
N ASP A 2 -7.26 -29.22 -5.15
CA ASP A 2 -7.60 -28.00 -5.89
C ASP A 2 -6.32 -27.56 -6.60
N ASP A 3 -6.52 -27.13 -7.84
CA ASP A 3 -5.50 -26.71 -8.79
C ASP A 3 -5.08 -25.26 -8.51
N TYR A 4 -4.05 -25.09 -7.68
CA TYR A 4 -3.40 -23.79 -7.46
C TYR A 4 -2.26 -23.52 -8.48
N SER A 5 -2.19 -24.29 -9.57
CA SER A 5 -1.07 -24.25 -10.52
C SER A 5 -1.20 -23.17 -11.60
N HIS A 6 -2.27 -22.38 -11.56
CA HIS A 6 -2.63 -21.43 -12.62
C HIS A 6 -3.00 -20.04 -12.10
N LEU A 7 -2.43 -19.62 -10.97
CA LEU A 7 -2.33 -18.18 -10.75
C LEU A 7 -1.19 -17.67 -11.62
N ASP A 8 -1.46 -17.55 -12.92
CA ASP A 8 -0.69 -16.71 -13.82
C ASP A 8 -0.73 -15.31 -13.21
N LEU A 9 0.33 -14.95 -12.48
CA LEU A 9 0.49 -13.65 -11.83
C LEU A 9 0.42 -12.49 -12.83
N ASP A 10 0.50 -12.81 -14.13
CA ASP A 10 0.39 -11.92 -15.26
C ASP A 10 -1.06 -11.70 -15.74
N GLU A 11 -2.02 -12.59 -15.39
CA GLU A 11 -3.46 -12.47 -15.67
C GLU A 11 -4.28 -12.02 -14.44
N ILE A 12 -3.62 -11.91 -13.28
CA ILE A 12 -4.14 -11.04 -12.22
C ILE A 12 -3.99 -9.62 -12.76
N ASP A 13 -4.99 -9.19 -13.51
CA ASP A 13 -5.32 -7.79 -13.57
C ASP A 13 -5.55 -7.42 -12.10
N PHE A 14 -4.52 -6.83 -11.48
CA PHE A 14 -4.70 -5.97 -10.32
C PHE A 14 -5.44 -4.75 -10.85
N ASP A 15 -6.63 -5.01 -11.40
CA ASP A 15 -7.67 -4.07 -11.67
C ASP A 15 -7.87 -3.47 -10.30
N MET A 16 -7.22 -2.34 -10.11
CA MET A 16 -7.19 -1.62 -8.87
C MET A 16 -8.63 -1.20 -8.68
N GLU A 17 -9.47 -2.07 -8.08
CA GLU A 17 -10.55 -1.60 -7.23
C GLU A 17 -10.00 -0.37 -6.53
N PRO A 18 -10.63 0.79 -6.76
CA PRO A 18 -9.95 2.08 -6.70
C PRO A 18 -9.16 2.08 -5.41
N MET A 19 -7.82 2.05 -5.49
CA MET A 19 -6.89 1.69 -4.40
C MET A 19 -7.26 2.35 -3.05
N ALA A 20 -7.94 3.49 -3.10
CA ALA A 20 -8.65 4.13 -2.00
C ALA A 20 -9.55 3.20 -1.16
N ASP A 21 -10.40 2.37 -1.77
CA ASP A 21 -11.33 1.47 -1.09
C ASP A 21 -10.59 0.36 -0.35
N ARG A 22 -9.48 -0.13 -0.90
CA ARG A 22 -8.63 -1.14 -0.24
C ARG A 22 -7.71 -0.53 0.81
N LEU A 23 -7.25 0.70 0.61
CA LEU A 23 -6.55 1.47 1.65
C LEU A 23 -7.46 1.75 2.85
N ALA A 24 -8.76 1.94 2.63
CA ALA A 24 -9.73 2.14 3.71
C ALA A 24 -9.90 0.90 4.61
N LEU A 25 -9.47 -0.28 4.15
CA LEU A 25 -9.44 -1.51 4.94
C LEU A 25 -8.15 -1.67 5.75
N LEU A 26 -7.07 -0.95 5.40
CA LEU A 26 -5.84 -0.98 6.17
C LEU A 26 -5.99 -0.16 7.44
N THR A 27 -5.50 -0.69 8.54
CA THR A 27 -5.26 0.12 9.74
C THR A 27 -4.19 1.18 9.46
N LEU A 28 -4.13 2.20 10.31
CA LEU A 28 -3.12 3.25 10.22
C LEU A 28 -1.69 2.65 10.22
N GLU A 29 -1.43 1.72 11.13
CA GLU A 29 -0.16 1.01 11.25
C GLU A 29 0.17 0.23 9.96
N GLU A 30 -0.77 -0.56 9.43
CA GLU A 30 -0.56 -1.32 8.19
C GLU A 30 -0.32 -0.39 6.98
N ALA A 31 -0.96 0.78 6.94
CA ALA A 31 -0.74 1.76 5.88
C ALA A 31 0.65 2.43 5.99
N HIS A 32 1.15 2.64 7.21
CA HIS A 32 2.52 3.11 7.46
C HIS A 32 3.56 2.06 7.06
N ASP A 33 3.36 0.80 7.45
CA ASP A 33 4.26 -0.31 7.11
C ASP A 33 4.32 -0.54 5.60
N LEU A 34 3.16 -0.53 4.92
CA LEU A 34 3.09 -0.64 3.46
C LEU A 34 3.84 0.52 2.78
N ARG A 35 3.73 1.74 3.31
CA ARG A 35 4.48 2.89 2.80
C ARG A 35 5.98 2.70 2.98
N GLN A 36 6.46 2.20 4.11
CA GLN A 36 7.88 1.94 4.33
C GLN A 36 8.42 0.88 3.35
N LEU A 37 7.65 -0.18 3.12
CA LEU A 37 8.01 -1.22 2.15
C LEU A 37 8.13 -0.64 0.73
N LEU A 38 7.18 0.20 0.30
CA LEU A 38 7.22 0.84 -1.01
C LEU A 38 8.40 1.80 -1.16
N LEU A 39 8.78 2.51 -0.11
CA LEU A 39 9.98 3.35 -0.12
C LEU A 39 11.25 2.51 -0.26
N ALA A 40 11.35 1.37 0.44
CA ALA A 40 12.49 0.46 0.29
C ALA A 40 12.62 -0.06 -1.16
N VAL A 41 11.49 -0.46 -1.78
CA VAL A 41 11.48 -0.88 -3.19
C VAL A 41 11.81 0.27 -4.15
N ALA A 42 11.39 1.49 -3.83
CA ALA A 42 11.76 2.68 -4.61
C ALA A 42 13.28 2.94 -4.56
N GLU A 43 13.93 2.71 -3.42
CA GLU A 43 15.37 2.89 -3.25
C GLU A 43 16.22 1.86 -3.99
N GLU A 44 15.70 0.65 -4.22
CA GLU A 44 16.38 -0.42 -4.98
C GLU A 44 16.60 -0.08 -6.46
N ARG A 45 16.02 1.01 -6.99
CA ARG A 45 16.16 1.49 -8.38
C ARG A 45 15.86 0.41 -9.44
N GLY A 46 15.02 -0.56 -9.10
CA GLY A 46 14.52 -1.58 -10.03
C GLY A 46 13.44 -1.04 -10.98
N PRO A 47 12.91 -1.87 -11.89
CA PRO A 47 11.88 -1.49 -12.86
C PRO A 47 10.61 -0.92 -12.18
N GLU A 48 10.29 -1.40 -10.98
CA GLU A 48 9.12 -0.96 -10.20
C GLU A 48 9.40 0.28 -9.33
N SER A 49 10.62 0.80 -9.30
CA SER A 49 11.02 1.89 -8.37
C SER A 49 10.18 3.15 -8.53
N ALA A 50 9.93 3.59 -9.77
CA ALA A 50 9.11 4.78 -10.04
C ALA A 50 7.63 4.58 -9.66
N LYS A 51 7.12 3.36 -9.84
CA LYS A 51 5.76 3.00 -9.46
C LYS A 51 5.63 2.95 -7.94
N ALA A 52 6.63 2.38 -7.26
CA ALA A 52 6.69 2.30 -5.80
C ALA A 52 6.76 3.69 -5.13
N ASP A 53 7.58 4.61 -5.64
CA ASP A 53 7.65 6.00 -5.16
C ASP A 53 6.30 6.73 -5.35
N ARG A 54 5.65 6.55 -6.51
CA ARG A 54 4.31 7.10 -6.74
C ARG A 54 3.31 6.58 -5.71
N TRP A 55 3.30 5.27 -5.44
CA TRP A 55 2.40 4.68 -4.45
C TRP A 55 2.68 5.17 -3.04
N ALA A 56 3.94 5.24 -2.63
CA ALA A 56 4.32 5.75 -1.31
C ALA A 56 3.80 7.19 -1.09
N ARG A 57 3.82 8.04 -2.13
CA ARG A 57 3.28 9.41 -2.07
C ARG A 57 1.75 9.43 -2.02
N GLU A 58 1.09 8.60 -2.82
CA GLU A 58 -0.37 8.49 -2.81
C GLU A 58 -0.90 8.00 -1.46
N ILE A 59 -0.20 7.07 -0.81
CA ILE A 59 -0.51 6.62 0.56
C ILE A 59 -0.25 7.75 1.55
N ALA A 60 0.90 8.42 1.48
CA ALA A 60 1.22 9.55 2.37
C ALA A 60 0.21 10.71 2.30
N ALA A 61 -0.41 10.93 1.13
CA ALA A 61 -1.44 11.94 0.95
C ALA A 61 -2.80 11.56 1.56
N ARG A 62 -3.04 10.27 1.82
CA ARG A 62 -4.32 9.71 2.30
C ARG A 62 -4.26 9.27 3.76
N VAL A 63 -3.08 8.84 4.22
CA VAL A 63 -2.85 8.42 5.59
C VAL A 63 -2.68 9.68 6.44
N PRO A 64 -3.54 9.91 7.46
CA PRO A 64 -3.30 10.99 8.40
C PRO A 64 -1.96 10.74 9.09
N SER A 65 -1.11 11.76 9.16
CA SER A 65 0.05 11.72 10.08
C SER A 65 -0.46 11.34 11.47
N GLU A 66 0.25 10.48 12.19
CA GLU A 66 -0.08 9.99 13.56
C GLU A 66 -0.43 11.08 14.60
N ASP A 67 -0.40 12.37 14.25
CA ASP A 67 -0.84 13.52 15.03
C ASP A 67 -2.36 13.59 15.32
N TRP A 68 -3.20 12.65 14.87
CA TRP A 68 -4.66 12.73 15.08
C TRP A 68 -5.25 11.85 16.19
N ASN A 69 -4.48 11.03 16.92
CA ASN A 69 -5.06 10.27 18.04
C ASN A 69 -4.25 10.31 19.33
N SER A 70 -4.10 11.52 19.88
CA SER A 70 -3.92 11.67 21.33
C SER A 70 -5.31 11.92 21.94
N PRO A 71 -5.91 10.98 22.70
CA PRO A 71 -7.03 11.32 23.57
C PRO A 71 -6.50 12.19 24.72
N ALA A 72 -6.41 13.49 24.47
CA ALA A 72 -6.38 14.47 25.54
C ALA A 72 -7.77 14.50 26.19
N ALA A 73 -7.80 14.18 27.48
CA ALA A 73 -8.88 14.37 28.45
C ALA A 73 -10.05 13.36 28.44
N ALA A 74 -10.06 12.50 29.47
CA ALA A 74 -11.05 12.56 30.55
C ALA A 74 -10.52 11.84 31.80
#